data_AF-A0A497KUP5-F1
#
_entry.id   AF-A0A497KUP5-F1
#
_cell.length_a   1.000
_cell.length_b   1.000
_cell.length_c   1.000
_cell.angle_alpha   90.00
_cell.angle_beta   90.00
_cell.angle_gamma   90.00
#
_symmetry.space_group_name_H-M   'P 1'
#
loop_
_entity.id
_entity.type
_entity.pdbx_description
1 polymer ?
#
loop_
_entity_poly.entity_id
_entity_poly.type
_entity_poly.pdbx_seq_one_letter_code
_entity_poly.pdbx_strand_id
1 'polypeptide(L)'
;RRVRLLAETSMFVALSLVLSYLKIYQLPYGGSITLGSMVPILLLAFRWGLRVGVFGGAVFGLAKMVLDGWVYNPLGMFLDYPLAFGLLGIAALFRERPLLGVVAALTARFISHFISGVLFFWIYAPEGMSPIVYSAVYNGSYILPEMAISCLILYLLDRRGLLTLS
;
A
#
# COMPACT_ATOMS: atom_id res chain seq x y z
N ARG A 1 -4.16 1.32 27.35
CA ARG A 1 -4.39 1.97 26.03
C ARG A 1 -3.13 2.01 25.15
N ARG A 2 -1.99 2.57 25.61
CA ARG A 2 -0.75 2.65 24.81
C ARG A 2 -0.17 1.29 24.43
N VAL A 3 -0.10 0.33 25.37
CA VAL A 3 0.36 -1.04 25.12
C VAL A 3 -0.49 -1.73 24.04
N ARG A 4 -1.82 -1.60 24.13
CA ARG A 4 -2.76 -2.14 23.14
C ARG A 4 -2.54 -1.56 21.75
N LEU A 5 -2.34 -0.24 21.64
CA LEU A 5 -2.03 0.42 20.36
C LEU A 5 -0.76 -0.15 19.75
N LEU A 6 0.34 -0.23 20.52
CA LEU A 6 1.60 -0.78 20.03
C LEU A 6 1.50 -2.25 19.62
N ALA A 7 0.80 -3.07 20.41
CA ALA A 7 0.58 -4.48 20.10
C ALA A 7 -0.23 -4.65 18.82
N GLU A 8 -1.36 -3.94 18.67
CA GLU A 8 -2.19 -4.01 17.47
C GLU A 8 -1.44 -3.48 16.24
N THR A 9 -0.72 -2.35 16.34
CA THR A 9 0.13 -1.84 15.25
C THR A 9 1.16 -2.86 14.81
N SER A 10 1.87 -3.47 15.75
CA SER A 10 2.89 -4.48 15.43
C SER A 10 2.28 -5.72 14.77
N MET A 11 1.12 -6.17 15.27
CA MET A 11 0.38 -7.29 14.68
C MET A 11 -0.08 -7.00 13.25
N PHE A 12 -0.69 -5.83 13.01
CA PHE A 12 -1.15 -5.45 11.67
C PHE A 12 0.02 -5.31 10.69
N VAL A 13 1.13 -4.70 11.11
CA VAL A 13 2.34 -4.60 10.29
C VAL A 13 2.91 -5.98 9.97
N ALA A 14 3.05 -6.86 10.97
CA ALA A 14 3.55 -8.22 10.77
C ALA A 14 2.64 -9.04 9.85
N LEU A 15 1.32 -8.93 10.02
CA LEU A 15 0.35 -9.59 9.16
C LEU A 15 0.44 -9.09 7.72
N SER A 16 0.53 -7.77 7.51
CA SER A 16 0.75 -7.18 6.19
C SER A 16 2.04 -7.70 5.55
N LEU A 17 3.11 -7.84 6.34
CA LEU A 17 4.38 -8.37 5.87
C LEU A 17 4.25 -9.82 5.40
N VAL A 18 3.65 -10.69 6.20
CA VAL A 18 3.41 -12.10 5.82
C VAL A 18 2.53 -12.20 4.57
N LEU A 19 1.41 -11.46 4.52
CA LEU A 19 0.53 -11.43 3.35
C LEU A 19 1.24 -10.91 2.09
N SER A 20 2.26 -10.05 2.25
CA SER A 20 3.02 -9.51 1.13
C SER A 20 3.90 -10.54 0.42
N TYR A 21 4.16 -11.69 1.06
CA TYR A 21 4.82 -12.83 0.44
C TYR A 21 3.85 -13.74 -0.30
N LEU A 22 2.55 -13.66 0.01
CA LEU A 22 1.50 -14.40 -0.70
C LEU A 22 1.10 -13.66 -1.97
N LYS A 23 1.94 -13.79 -3.00
CA LYS A 23 1.83 -13.11 -4.29
C LYS A 23 1.04 -13.96 -5.28
N ILE A 24 0.00 -13.38 -5.87
CA ILE A 24 -0.70 -13.94 -7.03
C ILE A 24 0.16 -13.77 -8.28
N TYR A 25 0.76 -12.59 -8.41
CA TYR A 25 1.59 -12.23 -9.57
C TYR A 25 2.66 -11.22 -9.16
N GLN A 26 3.84 -11.31 -9.77
CA GLN A 26 4.98 -10.43 -9.52
C GLN A 26 5.47 -9.87 -10.86
N LEU A 27 5.52 -8.55 -10.95
CA LEU A 27 6.10 -7.83 -12.08
C LEU A 27 7.60 -7.63 -11.86
N PRO A 28 8.36 -7.39 -12.95
CA PRO A 28 9.74 -6.89 -12.87
C PRO A 28 9.77 -5.62 -12.03
N TYR A 29 10.86 -5.29 -11.35
CA TYR A 29 11.04 -3.99 -10.65
C TYR A 29 10.15 -3.75 -9.42
N GLY A 30 9.62 -4.82 -8.81
CA GLY A 30 9.02 -4.76 -7.47
C GLY A 30 7.49 -4.66 -7.42
N GLY A 31 6.82 -4.33 -8.52
CA GLY A 31 5.35 -4.37 -8.60
C GLY A 31 4.80 -5.78 -8.31
N SER A 32 3.81 -5.91 -7.43
CA SER A 32 3.26 -7.21 -7.05
C SER A 32 1.77 -7.14 -6.75
N ILE A 33 1.04 -8.17 -7.16
CA ILE A 33 -0.35 -8.42 -6.78
C ILE A 33 -0.35 -9.52 -5.72
N THR A 34 -0.92 -9.23 -4.56
CA THR A 34 -0.91 -10.04 -3.34
C THR A 34 -2.31 -10.44 -2.93
N LEU A 35 -2.43 -11.40 -2.00
CA LEU A 35 -3.71 -11.76 -1.38
C LEU A 35 -4.16 -10.75 -0.31
N GLY A 36 -4.06 -9.45 -0.60
CA GLY A 36 -4.57 -8.38 0.27
C GLY A 36 -3.58 -7.90 1.33
N SER A 37 -2.29 -7.79 1.01
CA SER A 37 -1.27 -7.32 1.96
C SER A 37 -1.48 -5.88 2.45
N MET A 38 -2.27 -5.07 1.73
CA MET A 38 -2.65 -3.72 2.18
C MET A 38 -3.72 -3.72 3.27
N VAL A 39 -4.56 -4.76 3.33
CA VAL A 39 -5.77 -4.79 4.18
C VAL A 39 -5.44 -4.61 5.66
N PRO A 40 -4.43 -5.27 6.25
CA PRO A 40 -4.11 -5.08 7.67
C PRO A 40 -3.72 -3.63 8.01
N ILE A 41 -2.96 -2.93 7.14
CA ILE A 41 -2.65 -1.50 7.35
C ILE A 41 -3.89 -0.61 7.18
N LEU A 42 -4.75 -0.91 6.21
CA LEU A 42 -6.02 -0.19 6.04
C LEU A 42 -6.90 -0.34 7.29
N LEU A 43 -7.01 -1.55 7.83
CA LEU A 43 -7.71 -1.81 9.10
C LEU A 43 -7.08 -1.07 10.27
N LEU A 44 -5.75 -1.02 10.35
CA LEU A 44 -5.04 -0.23 11.37
C LEU A 44 -5.42 1.25 11.27
N ALA A 45 -5.43 1.81 10.06
CA ALA A 45 -5.80 3.20 9.80
C ALA A 45 -7.27 3.47 10.19
N PHE A 46 -8.20 2.59 9.77
CA PHE A 46 -9.60 2.70 10.14
C PHE A 46 -9.84 2.49 11.63
N ARG A 47 -8.96 1.83 12.37
CA ARG A 47 -9.11 1.61 13.82
C ARG A 47 -8.51 2.74 14.64
N TRP A 48 -7.26 3.09 14.39
CA TRP A 48 -6.48 4.01 15.22
C TRP A 48 -6.30 5.41 14.62
N GLY A 49 -6.84 5.65 13.43
CA GLY A 49 -6.84 6.96 12.79
C GLY A 49 -5.60 7.22 11.94
N LEU A 50 -5.57 8.40 11.30
CA LEU A 50 -4.59 8.78 10.29
C LEU A 50 -3.14 8.63 10.78
N ARG A 51 -2.81 9.17 11.96
CA ARG A 51 -1.43 9.18 12.48
C ARG A 51 -0.87 7.77 12.65
N VAL A 52 -1.67 6.86 13.21
CA VAL A 52 -1.23 5.48 13.46
C VAL A 52 -1.23 4.68 12.17
N GLY A 53 -2.20 4.91 11.27
CA GLY A 53 -2.22 4.31 9.93
C GLY A 53 -0.98 4.70 9.11
N VAL A 54 -0.63 5.98 9.09
CA VAL A 54 0.58 6.47 8.39
C VAL A 54 1.84 5.87 8.99
N PHE A 55 1.96 5.88 10.33
CA PHE A 55 3.13 5.30 11.00
C PHE A 55 3.25 3.79 10.73
N GLY A 56 2.17 3.03 10.92
CA GLY A 56 2.18 1.58 10.67
C GLY A 56 2.45 1.25 9.20
N GLY A 57 1.86 2.00 8.28
CA GLY A 57 2.15 1.88 6.84
C GLY A 57 3.61 2.17 6.52
N ALA A 58 4.19 3.22 7.07
CA ALA A 58 5.60 3.56 6.86
C ALA A 58 6.54 2.48 7.44
N VAL A 59 6.24 1.93 8.62
CA VAL A 59 6.99 0.82 9.21
C VAL A 59 6.90 -0.43 8.33
N PHE A 60 5.71 -0.75 7.81
CA PHE A 60 5.53 -1.83 6.85
C PHE A 60 6.35 -1.60 5.57
N GLY A 61 6.32 -0.38 5.02
CA GLY A 61 7.13 0.01 3.87
C GLY A 61 8.63 -0.15 4.12
N LEU A 62 9.12 0.29 5.29
CA LEU A 62 10.52 0.09 5.71
C LEU A 62 10.88 -1.39 5.81
N ALA A 63 10.02 -2.22 6.42
CA ALA A 63 10.24 -3.65 6.49
C ALA A 63 10.31 -4.29 5.09
N LYS A 64 9.43 -3.87 4.17
CA LYS A 64 9.46 -4.29 2.76
C LYS A 64 10.75 -3.85 2.06
N MET A 65 11.21 -2.64 2.32
CA MET A 65 12.47 -2.12 1.77
C MET A 65 13.68 -2.93 2.23
N VAL A 66 13.73 -3.32 3.50
CA VAL A 66 14.86 -4.10 4.03
C VAL A 66 14.88 -5.53 3.48
N LEU A 67 13.72 -6.15 3.29
CA LEU A 67 13.62 -7.57 2.94
C LEU A 67 13.62 -7.81 1.43
N ASP A 68 12.83 -7.04 0.68
CA ASP A 68 12.59 -7.24 -0.75
C ASP A 68 12.91 -5.96 -1.56
N GLY A 69 13.53 -4.96 -0.94
CA GLY A 69 13.67 -3.64 -1.53
C GLY A 69 14.65 -3.59 -2.68
N TRP A 70 14.34 -2.76 -3.68
CA TRP A 70 15.25 -2.46 -4.77
C TRP A 70 15.98 -1.14 -4.51
N VAL A 71 17.29 -1.23 -4.32
CA VAL A 71 18.14 -0.09 -3.96
C VAL A 71 18.74 0.51 -5.23
N TYR A 72 18.33 1.73 -5.58
CA TYR A 72 18.86 2.47 -6.73
C TYR A 72 19.07 3.95 -6.42
N ASN A 73 18.14 4.59 -5.71
CA ASN A 73 18.25 5.99 -5.31
C ASN A 73 17.55 6.24 -3.96
N PRO A 74 18.14 7.03 -3.04
CA PRO A 74 17.54 7.33 -1.74
C PRO A 74 16.13 7.94 -1.80
N LEU A 75 15.91 8.91 -2.69
CA LEU A 75 14.61 9.56 -2.84
C LEU A 75 13.59 8.59 -3.45
N GLY A 76 13.99 7.82 -4.47
CA GLY A 76 13.15 6.79 -5.06
C GLY A 76 12.71 5.74 -4.04
N MET A 77 13.64 5.23 -3.22
CA MET A 77 13.33 4.30 -2.14
C MET A 77 12.36 4.92 -1.12
N PHE A 78 12.52 6.19 -0.76
CA PHE A 78 11.57 6.85 0.13
C PHE A 78 10.16 6.89 -0.48
N LEU A 79 10.05 7.23 -1.77
CA LEU A 79 8.78 7.28 -2.50
C LEU A 79 8.12 5.90 -2.62
N ASP A 80 8.89 4.85 -2.94
CA ASP A 80 8.36 3.51 -3.20
C ASP A 80 8.13 2.66 -1.95
N TYR A 81 8.76 3.02 -0.83
CA TYR A 81 8.64 2.29 0.43
C TYR A 81 7.97 3.16 1.52
N PRO A 82 8.66 3.83 2.45
CA PRO A 82 8.01 4.54 3.57
C PRO A 82 6.83 5.41 3.18
N LEU A 83 6.96 6.22 2.11
CA LEU A 83 5.91 7.14 1.70
C LEU A 83 4.73 6.39 1.08
N ALA A 84 4.97 5.57 0.04
CA ALA A 84 3.92 4.81 -0.63
C ALA A 84 3.06 4.00 0.33
N PHE A 85 3.68 3.28 1.27
CA PHE A 85 2.94 2.48 2.25
C PHE A 85 2.38 3.33 3.40
N GLY A 86 3.04 4.42 3.79
CA GLY A 86 2.51 5.38 4.77
C GLY A 86 1.23 6.08 4.29
N LEU A 87 1.11 6.35 2.98
CA LEU A 87 -0.09 6.95 2.38
C LEU A 87 -1.34 6.07 2.52
N LEU A 88 -1.20 4.77 2.82
CA LEU A 88 -2.33 3.92 3.17
C LEU A 88 -3.11 4.44 4.39
N GLY A 89 -2.47 5.20 5.27
CA GLY A 89 -3.10 5.84 6.41
C GLY A 89 -4.23 6.81 6.05
N ILE A 90 -4.24 7.36 4.82
CA ILE A 90 -5.30 8.26 4.33
C ILE A 90 -6.68 7.60 4.37
N ALA A 91 -6.76 6.27 4.31
CA ALA A 91 -8.00 5.52 4.48
C ALA A 91 -8.77 5.93 5.75
N ALA A 92 -8.06 6.29 6.82
CA ALA A 92 -8.65 6.74 8.09
C ALA A 92 -9.54 7.99 7.99
N LEU A 93 -9.43 8.78 6.91
CA LEU A 93 -10.28 9.95 6.68
C LEU A 93 -11.69 9.55 6.22
N PHE A 94 -11.87 8.31 5.76
CA PHE A 94 -13.12 7.79 5.19
C PHE A 94 -13.67 6.61 6.01
N ARG A 95 -13.56 6.67 7.35
CA ARG A 95 -13.99 5.58 8.26
C ARG A 95 -15.45 5.18 8.07
N GLU A 96 -16.32 6.14 7.75
CA GLU A 96 -17.75 5.90 7.50
C GLU A 96 -18.02 5.30 6.11
N ARG A 97 -17.04 5.38 5.19
CA ARG A 97 -17.14 4.84 3.83
C ARG A 97 -15.86 4.08 3.50
N PRO A 98 -15.62 2.90 4.11
CA PRO A 98 -14.34 2.20 4.05
C PRO A 98 -13.84 1.94 2.62
N LEU A 99 -14.74 1.63 1.69
CA LEU A 99 -14.38 1.43 0.28
C LEU A 99 -13.81 2.69 -0.38
N LEU A 100 -14.35 3.87 -0.08
CA LEU A 100 -13.76 5.14 -0.53
C LEU A 100 -12.39 5.37 0.13
N GLY A 101 -12.24 4.94 1.38
CA GLY A 101 -10.94 4.95 2.07
C GLY A 101 -9.88 4.11 1.38
N VAL A 102 -10.23 2.92 0.89
CA VAL A 102 -9.32 2.08 0.08
C VAL A 102 -8.94 2.81 -1.19
N VAL A 103 -9.91 3.30 -1.95
CA VAL A 103 -9.67 3.98 -3.23
C VAL A 103 -8.76 5.19 -3.03
N ALA A 104 -9.02 6.02 -2.02
CA ALA A 104 -8.20 7.18 -1.69
C ALA A 104 -6.76 6.78 -1.30
N ALA A 105 -6.60 5.78 -0.42
CA ALA A 105 -5.30 5.28 0.03
C ALA A 105 -4.46 4.71 -1.12
N LEU A 106 -5.06 3.86 -1.96
CA LEU A 106 -4.34 3.21 -3.06
C LEU A 106 -4.08 4.17 -4.22
N THR A 107 -4.93 5.18 -4.42
CA THR A 107 -4.65 6.27 -5.37
C THR A 107 -3.47 7.11 -4.88
N ALA A 108 -3.41 7.46 -3.60
CA ALA A 108 -2.27 8.18 -3.04
C ALA A 108 -0.97 7.36 -3.17
N ARG A 109 -1.03 6.07 -2.86
CA ARG A 109 0.09 5.13 -3.09
C ARG A 109 0.49 5.08 -4.57
N PHE A 110 -0.47 5.02 -5.50
CA PHE A 110 -0.20 5.06 -6.94
C PHE A 110 0.52 6.34 -7.34
N ILE A 111 0.10 7.50 -6.84
CA ILE A 111 0.76 8.78 -7.15
C ILE A 111 2.23 8.75 -6.72
N SER A 112 2.54 8.20 -5.55
CA SER A 112 3.93 8.06 -5.07
C SER A 112 4.78 7.21 -6.02
N HIS A 113 4.30 6.01 -6.35
CA HIS A 113 4.98 5.10 -7.27
C HIS A 113 5.04 5.64 -8.70
N PHE A 114 4.01 6.37 -9.14
CA PHE A 114 3.97 7.02 -10.44
C PHE A 114 5.07 8.09 -10.56
N ILE A 115 5.22 8.94 -9.54
CA ILE A 115 6.30 9.94 -9.48
C ILE A 115 7.66 9.24 -9.46
N SER A 116 7.85 8.20 -8.64
CA SER A 116 9.09 7.42 -8.64
C SER A 116 9.39 6.82 -10.02
N GLY A 117 8.39 6.25 -10.67
CA GLY A 117 8.52 5.65 -12.00
C GLY A 117 8.93 6.65 -13.08
N VAL A 118 8.33 7.86 -13.08
CA VAL A 118 8.69 8.93 -14.03
C VAL A 118 10.12 9.41 -13.81
N LEU A 119 10.55 9.56 -12.54
CA LEU A 119 11.85 10.13 -12.22
C LEU A 119 13.01 9.12 -12.33
N PHE A 120 12.77 7.85 -12.01
CA PHE A 120 13.85 6.87 -11.80
C PHE A 120 13.74 5.61 -12.66
N PHE A 121 12.56 5.26 -13.18
CA PHE A 121 12.35 4.04 -13.97
C PHE A 121 12.07 4.32 -15.45
N TRP A 122 12.19 5.58 -15.88
CA TRP A 122 11.98 5.98 -17.27
C TRP A 122 12.90 5.23 -18.25
N ILE A 123 14.08 4.79 -17.80
CA ILE A 123 15.04 4.01 -18.58
C ILE A 123 14.49 2.65 -19.04
N TYR A 124 13.42 2.16 -18.41
CA TYR A 124 12.77 0.90 -18.76
C TYR A 124 11.58 1.11 -19.71
N ALA A 125 11.30 2.34 -20.13
CA ALA A 125 10.26 2.64 -21.09
C ALA A 125 10.65 2.08 -22.48
N PRO A 126 9.72 1.39 -23.19
CA PRO A 126 9.92 0.99 -24.57
C PRO A 126 10.25 2.17 -25.49
N GLU A 127 10.94 1.89 -26.61
CA GLU A 127 11.25 2.92 -27.60
C GLU A 127 9.97 3.62 -28.09
N GLY A 128 9.98 4.96 -28.07
CA GLY A 128 8.84 5.79 -28.43
C GLY A 128 7.75 5.96 -27.35
N MET A 129 7.86 5.28 -26.20
CA MET A 129 6.93 5.45 -25.09
C MET A 129 7.42 6.54 -24.13
N SER A 130 6.54 7.49 -23.79
CA SER A 130 6.93 8.54 -22.83
C SER A 130 7.04 7.98 -21.39
N PRO A 131 7.94 8.53 -20.56
CA PRO A 131 8.10 8.11 -19.17
C PRO A 131 6.81 8.19 -18.35
N ILE A 132 5.96 9.18 -18.63
CA ILE A 132 4.65 9.36 -17.99
C ILE A 132 3.74 8.18 -18.30
N VAL A 133 3.60 7.82 -19.58
CA VAL A 133 2.71 6.71 -19.96
C VAL A 133 3.27 5.40 -19.41
N TYR A 134 4.59 5.19 -19.50
CA TYR A 134 5.24 3.98 -18.98
C TYR A 134 4.96 3.82 -17.48
N SER A 135 5.23 4.87 -16.69
CA SER A 135 5.02 4.85 -15.25
C SER A 135 3.55 4.62 -14.88
N ALA A 136 2.61 5.27 -15.59
CA ALA A 136 1.19 5.11 -15.32
C ALA A 136 0.70 3.69 -15.61
N VAL A 137 1.11 3.10 -16.74
CA VAL A 137 0.72 1.74 -17.13
C VAL A 137 1.35 0.73 -16.20
N TYR A 138 2.66 0.82 -15.96
CA TYR A 138 3.38 -0.13 -15.10
C TYR A 138 2.80 -0.11 -13.68
N ASN A 139 2.68 1.05 -13.04
CA ASN A 139 2.16 1.13 -11.67
C ASN A 139 0.66 0.81 -11.58
N GLY A 140 -0.11 1.23 -12.58
CA GLY A 140 -1.54 0.96 -12.64
C GLY A 140 -1.84 -0.53 -12.76
N SER A 141 -1.00 -1.27 -13.51
CA SER A 141 -1.20 -2.70 -13.80
C SER A 141 -1.23 -3.59 -12.55
N TYR A 142 -0.53 -3.22 -11.47
CA TYR A 142 -0.53 -3.99 -10.22
C TYR A 142 -1.30 -3.31 -9.08
N ILE A 143 -1.36 -1.98 -9.06
CA ILE A 143 -2.10 -1.25 -8.01
C ILE A 143 -3.62 -1.36 -8.21
N LEU A 144 -4.11 -1.35 -9.46
CA LEU A 144 -5.55 -1.52 -9.71
C LEU A 144 -6.07 -2.89 -9.23
N PRO A 145 -5.42 -4.02 -9.54
CA PRO A 145 -5.78 -5.31 -8.95
C PRO A 145 -5.66 -5.34 -7.42
N GLU A 146 -4.58 -4.79 -6.85
CA GLU A 146 -4.42 -4.68 -5.39
C GLU A 146 -5.57 -3.90 -4.73
N MET A 147 -6.00 -2.81 -5.37
CA MET A 147 -7.14 -2.01 -4.93
C MET A 147 -8.43 -2.82 -5.00
N ALA A 148 -8.68 -3.54 -6.11
CA ALA A 148 -9.86 -4.38 -6.26
C ALA A 148 -9.92 -5.49 -5.21
N ILE A 149 -8.80 -6.19 -4.97
CA ILE A 149 -8.67 -7.23 -3.95
C ILE A 149 -8.91 -6.64 -2.55
N SER A 150 -8.31 -5.49 -2.25
CA SER A 150 -8.48 -4.82 -0.95
C SER A 150 -9.93 -4.38 -0.72
N CYS A 151 -10.59 -3.82 -1.74
CA CYS A 151 -12.00 -3.49 -1.70
C CYS A 151 -12.87 -4.73 -1.48
N LEU A 152 -12.60 -5.82 -2.20
CA LEU A 152 -13.34 -7.08 -2.06
C LEU A 152 -13.21 -7.65 -0.64
N ILE A 153 -11.99 -7.74 -0.11
CA ILE A 153 -11.74 -8.27 1.23
C ILE A 153 -12.45 -7.40 2.28
N LEU A 154 -12.30 -6.08 2.22
CA LEU A 154 -12.98 -5.20 3.18
C LEU A 154 -14.50 -5.26 3.06
N TYR A 155 -15.04 -5.32 1.84
CA TYR A 155 -16.46 -5.50 1.63
C TYR A 155 -16.96 -6.79 2.31
N LEU A 156 -16.24 -7.91 2.15
CA LEU A 156 -16.59 -9.17 2.79
C LEU A 156 -16.50 -9.10 4.32
N LEU A 157 -15.49 -8.42 4.87
CA LEU A 157 -15.37 -8.20 6.32
C LEU A 157 -16.50 -7.34 6.87
N ASP A 158 -16.89 -6.28 6.14
CA ASP A 158 -18.00 -5.39 6.50
C ASP A 158 -19.33 -6.15 6.52
N ARG A 159 -19.61 -6.90 5.46
CA ARG A 159 -20.86 -7.69 5.34
C ARG A 159 -21.00 -8.79 6.37
N ARG A 160 -19.89 -9.26 6.95
CA ARG A 160 -19.87 -10.23 8.05
C ARG A 160 -19.91 -9.59 9.43
N GLY A 161 -19.99 -8.26 9.52
CA GLY A 161 -19.97 -7.54 10.79
C GLY A 161 -18.62 -7.63 11.53
N LEU A 162 -17.55 -8.00 10.83
CA LEU A 162 -16.21 -8.16 11.40
C LEU A 162 -15.45 -6.82 11.47
N LEU A 163 -15.92 -5.80 10.75
CA LEU A 163 -15.44 -4.42 10.88
C LEU A 163 -16.16 -3.72 12.04
N THR A 164 -15.77 -4.03 13.28
CA THR A 164 -16.16 -3.18 14.43
C THR A 164 -15.30 -1.92 14.41
N LEU A 165 -15.69 -0.92 13.60
CA LEU A 165 -15.03 0.40 13.52
C LEU A 165 -15.55 1.41 14.55
N SER A 166 -16.45 0.95 15.44
CA SER A 166 -17.01 1.66 16.60
C SER A 166 -15.97 1.91 17.69
#